data_AF-A0AA96WWF6-F1
#
_entry.id   AF-A0AA96WWF6-F1
#
_cell.length_a   1.000
_cell.length_b   1.000
_cell.length_c   1.000
_cell.angle_alpha   90.00
_cell.angle_beta   90.00
_cell.angle_gamma   90.00
#
_symmetry.space_group_name_H-M   'P 1'
#
loop_
_entity.id
_entity.type
_entity.pdbx_description
1 polymer ?
#
loop_
_entity_poly.entity_id
_entity_poly.type
_entity_poly.pdbx_seq_one_letter_code
_entity_poly.pdbx_strand_id
1 'polypeptide(L)'
;MPKRRDFLLGSAATATAVSMFPHVNAQSSKRPEINALQQGYVGQYQGGVYLLPATSETVQWGWFNNAEPPRARIKSGDTVVLETMMASLNQVLPGSSIEAITKLRVDFPGRGPHSITGPIFVEGAMPGDVLKIKINRIVPRSYGANWNLPGNLKLGQFPDKFTQAQVKHFYLDLGRGMTEFLPGIELPVRPFPGIIGVARAESGQYSTVPPGAYGGNLDCRELVQGTTIYLPVFVDGALLWSGDSHAAQGNGEINLTAIETAFSELNITVEVMKKMPLSFPRIETPTHWITMGYDRDLNKAIDKLEEETVKFVSEWKRLSSKEARQYMQDYGMCHVAEVVNQVKGTYCMLPKQPTPKVAPAAVKDTRDSYVTTATNADAMAAMNSSAMQMIERIAELKKLSLIDSYALASLAMDTRIGRLEPGARTIHNLLPRSLWVKKAKS
;
A
#
# COMPACT_ATOMS: atom_id res chain seq x y z
N MET A 1 34.05 -50.12 -11.12
CA MET A 1 32.68 -49.78 -10.67
C MET A 1 32.77 -48.74 -9.55
N PRO A 2 31.85 -47.77 -9.36
CA PRO A 2 31.36 -46.73 -10.28
C PRO A 2 31.47 -45.27 -9.72
N LYS A 3 31.56 -44.28 -10.64
CA LYS A 3 30.92 -42.92 -10.72
C LYS A 3 31.01 -41.89 -9.54
N ARG A 4 31.32 -40.61 -9.87
CA ARG A 4 30.39 -39.43 -10.00
C ARG A 4 31.04 -38.05 -9.69
N ARG A 5 30.63 -37.07 -10.50
CA ARG A 5 30.69 -35.59 -10.38
C ARG A 5 30.28 -35.02 -9.00
N ASP A 6 30.55 -33.71 -8.84
CA ASP A 6 29.83 -32.66 -8.07
C ASP A 6 30.73 -31.96 -7.02
N PHE A 7 30.64 -30.66 -6.68
CA PHE A 7 29.79 -29.55 -7.11
C PHE A 7 30.43 -28.23 -6.61
N LEU A 8 30.10 -27.13 -7.30
CA LEU A 8 30.29 -25.75 -6.87
C LEU A 8 29.49 -25.45 -5.59
N LEU A 9 30.13 -24.86 -4.58
CA LEU A 9 29.46 -24.26 -3.43
C LEU A 9 28.90 -22.88 -3.83
N GLY A 10 27.63 -22.87 -4.20
CA GLY A 10 26.81 -21.67 -4.27
C GLY A 10 26.26 -21.33 -2.88
N SER A 11 26.60 -20.14 -2.41
CA SER A 11 26.06 -19.51 -1.21
C SER A 11 24.53 -19.30 -1.33
N ALA A 12 23.77 -20.08 -0.58
CA ALA A 12 22.34 -19.88 -0.40
C ALA A 12 22.10 -18.82 0.69
N ALA A 13 21.59 -17.66 0.28
CA ALA A 13 20.93 -16.74 1.20
C ALA A 13 19.59 -17.37 1.60
N THR A 14 19.56 -18.01 2.77
CA THR A 14 18.32 -18.40 3.44
C THR A 14 17.57 -17.15 3.87
N ALA A 15 16.41 -16.91 3.28
CA ALA A 15 15.44 -15.95 3.79
C ALA A 15 14.96 -16.42 5.17
N THR A 16 15.57 -15.89 6.23
CA THR A 16 15.03 -15.97 7.58
C THR A 16 13.75 -15.14 7.62
N ALA A 17 12.61 -15.82 7.73
CA ALA A 17 11.35 -15.20 8.10
C ALA A 17 11.51 -14.57 9.49
N VAL A 18 11.77 -13.27 9.52
CA VAL A 18 11.71 -12.48 10.75
C VAL A 18 10.22 -12.40 11.11
N SER A 19 9.86 -12.86 12.31
CA SER A 19 8.53 -12.67 12.89
C SER A 19 8.16 -11.18 12.82
N MET A 20 7.26 -10.81 11.91
CA MET A 20 6.79 -9.44 11.73
C MET A 20 5.94 -8.95 12.92
N PHE A 21 5.51 -9.87 13.78
CA PHE A 21 4.71 -9.57 14.96
C PHE A 21 5.37 -10.18 16.20
N PRO A 22 5.79 -9.39 17.20
CA PRO A 22 6.10 -9.95 18.51
C PRO A 22 4.82 -10.60 19.08
N HIS A 23 4.95 -11.79 19.68
CA HIS A 23 3.86 -12.56 20.29
C HIS A 23 2.82 -11.66 20.99
N VAL A 24 1.61 -11.63 20.44
CA VAL A 24 0.54 -10.70 20.82
C VAL A 24 -0.01 -10.94 22.24
N ASN A 25 0.31 -12.07 22.90
CA ASN A 25 -0.43 -12.50 24.10
C ASN A 25 0.26 -12.32 25.48
N ALA A 26 1.30 -11.47 25.61
CA ALA A 26 1.88 -11.17 26.93
C ALA A 26 2.23 -9.69 27.18
N GLN A 27 2.02 -8.77 26.22
CA GLN A 27 2.42 -7.37 26.35
C GLN A 27 1.27 -6.37 26.56
N SER A 28 0.00 -6.75 26.41
CA SER A 28 -1.13 -5.82 26.60
C SER A 28 -1.23 -5.28 28.03
N SER A 29 -0.75 -6.03 29.03
CA SER A 29 -0.71 -5.55 30.43
C SER A 29 0.36 -4.48 30.69
N LYS A 30 1.25 -4.17 29.74
CA LYS A 30 2.37 -3.22 29.91
C LYS A 30 2.22 -1.90 29.13
N ARG A 31 1.12 -1.70 28.39
CA ARG A 31 0.88 -0.50 27.59
C ARG A 31 -0.42 0.19 28.00
N PRO A 32 -0.40 0.99 29.09
CA PRO A 32 -1.60 1.64 29.62
C PRO A 32 -2.26 2.57 28.60
N GLU A 33 -1.49 3.16 27.69
CA GLU A 33 -2.00 4.01 26.63
C GLU A 33 -2.88 3.26 25.62
N ILE A 34 -2.59 1.98 25.36
CA ILE A 34 -3.42 1.14 24.48
C ILE A 34 -4.72 0.75 25.17
N ASN A 35 -4.66 0.44 26.47
CA ASN A 35 -5.88 0.16 27.25
C ASN A 35 -6.79 1.39 27.31
N ALA A 36 -6.22 2.58 27.50
CA ALA A 36 -6.97 3.84 27.47
C ALA A 36 -7.59 4.11 26.09
N LEU A 37 -6.83 3.90 25.01
CA LEU A 37 -7.32 4.02 23.63
C LEU A 37 -8.53 3.10 23.39
N GLN A 38 -8.42 1.82 23.78
CA GLN A 38 -9.50 0.83 23.63
C GLN A 38 -10.73 1.12 24.48
N GLN A 39 -10.58 1.86 25.58
CA GLN A 39 -11.68 2.36 26.41
C GLN A 39 -12.29 3.65 25.86
N GLY A 40 -11.82 4.14 24.70
CA GLY A 40 -12.35 5.33 24.05
C GLY A 40 -11.75 6.65 24.55
N TYR A 41 -10.61 6.63 25.24
CA TYR A 41 -9.93 7.87 25.64
C TYR A 41 -9.43 8.64 24.41
N VAL A 42 -9.92 9.87 24.26
CA VAL A 42 -9.46 10.81 23.23
C VAL A 42 -8.71 11.95 23.91
N GLY A 43 -7.49 12.24 23.47
CA GLY A 43 -6.77 13.42 23.95
C GLY A 43 -5.27 13.21 24.16
N GLN A 44 -4.65 14.26 24.68
CA GLN A 44 -3.25 14.25 25.11
C GLN A 44 -3.07 13.27 26.28
N TYR A 45 -2.05 12.44 26.17
CA TYR A 45 -1.62 11.42 27.10
C TYR A 45 -0.18 11.68 27.52
N GLN A 46 0.37 10.84 28.39
CA GLN A 46 1.71 11.02 28.94
C GLN A 46 2.80 10.97 27.86
N GLY A 47 3.83 11.82 28.00
CA GLY A 47 5.04 11.76 27.18
C GLY A 47 4.90 12.27 25.74
N GLY A 48 3.98 13.20 25.47
CA GLY A 48 3.75 13.73 24.11
C GLY A 48 3.03 12.74 23.20
N VAL A 49 2.23 11.84 23.79
CA VAL A 49 1.39 10.88 23.08
C VAL A 49 -0.03 11.44 23.01
N TYR A 50 -0.69 11.40 21.86
CA TYR A 50 -2.11 11.68 21.71
C TYR A 50 -2.83 10.38 21.35
N LEU A 51 -3.95 10.09 22.00
CA LEU A 51 -4.78 8.93 21.71
C LEU A 51 -6.00 9.36 20.89
N LEU A 52 -6.23 8.69 19.77
CA LEU A 52 -7.31 8.99 18.83
C LEU A 52 -8.07 7.69 18.44
N PRO A 53 -8.97 7.20 19.30
CA PRO A 53 -9.77 6.01 19.03
C PRO A 53 -10.69 6.23 17.83
N ALA A 54 -11.14 5.13 17.23
CA ALA A 54 -12.01 5.17 16.06
C ALA A 54 -13.46 5.20 16.51
N THR A 55 -14.09 6.38 16.45
CA THR A 55 -15.50 6.60 16.83
C THR A 55 -16.24 7.34 15.72
N SER A 56 -17.57 7.49 15.87
CA SER A 56 -18.37 8.32 14.96
C SER A 56 -17.97 9.80 14.98
N GLU A 57 -17.21 10.25 15.99
CA GLU A 57 -16.76 11.64 16.10
C GLU A 57 -15.37 11.88 15.51
N THR A 58 -14.53 10.84 15.44
CA THR A 58 -13.14 10.93 14.99
C THR A 58 -12.93 10.37 13.59
N VAL A 59 -13.89 9.63 13.05
CA VAL A 59 -13.83 8.96 11.75
C VAL A 59 -14.86 9.55 10.79
N GLN A 60 -14.41 9.79 9.56
CA GLN A 60 -15.25 10.26 8.46
C GLN A 60 -15.35 9.22 7.37
N TRP A 61 -16.44 9.26 6.62
CA TRP A 61 -16.67 8.34 5.51
C TRP A 61 -16.48 9.01 4.16
N GLY A 62 -15.42 8.59 3.47
CA GLY A 62 -15.31 8.68 2.03
C GLY A 62 -14.94 10.05 1.47
N TRP A 63 -14.73 11.05 2.32
CA TRP A 63 -14.41 12.42 1.93
C TRP A 63 -13.22 12.99 2.69
N PHE A 64 -12.30 13.65 1.99
CA PHE A 64 -11.43 14.67 2.55
C PHE A 64 -12.17 16.01 2.51
N ASN A 65 -12.17 16.75 3.61
CA ASN A 65 -12.77 18.07 3.67
C ASN A 65 -11.94 18.97 4.57
N ASN A 66 -11.35 20.03 4.01
CA ASN A 66 -10.47 20.92 4.76
C ASN A 66 -11.22 21.94 5.64
N ALA A 67 -12.55 21.96 5.59
CA ALA A 67 -13.39 22.69 6.55
C ALA A 67 -13.71 21.88 7.83
N GLU A 68 -13.32 20.60 7.90
CA GLU A 68 -13.59 19.77 9.06
C GLU A 68 -12.82 20.25 10.29
N PRO A 69 -13.47 20.31 11.47
CA PRO A 69 -12.77 20.66 12.70
C PRO A 69 -11.72 19.57 13.03
N PRO A 70 -10.52 19.96 13.49
CA PRO A 70 -9.53 19.00 13.95
C PRO A 70 -10.07 18.10 15.05
N ARG A 71 -9.84 16.78 14.92
CA ARG A 71 -10.15 15.77 15.94
C ARG A 71 -9.00 15.58 16.93
N ALA A 72 -7.81 16.06 16.56
CA ALA A 72 -6.65 16.16 17.42
C ALA A 72 -5.86 17.43 17.08
N ARG A 73 -5.21 18.02 18.09
CA ARG A 73 -4.19 19.07 17.94
C ARG A 73 -2.91 18.59 18.61
N ILE A 74 -1.83 18.56 17.85
CA ILE A 74 -0.53 18.03 18.29
C ILE A 74 0.59 19.01 17.97
N LYS A 75 1.70 18.89 18.70
CA LYS A 75 2.94 19.61 18.42
C LYS A 75 3.85 18.78 17.53
N SER A 76 4.76 19.47 16.82
CA SER A 76 5.85 18.78 16.12
C SER A 76 6.68 17.94 17.10
N GLY A 77 6.86 16.66 16.79
CA GLY A 77 7.55 15.66 17.62
C GLY A 77 6.61 14.78 18.43
N ASP A 78 5.32 15.14 18.56
CA ASP A 78 4.34 14.31 19.25
C ASP A 78 4.08 13.00 18.49
N THR A 79 3.64 11.99 19.25
CA THR A 79 3.18 10.71 18.74
C THR A 79 1.66 10.64 18.81
N VAL A 80 1.01 10.17 17.74
CA VAL A 80 -0.42 9.86 17.73
C VAL A 80 -0.59 8.35 17.65
N VAL A 81 -1.36 7.79 18.57
CA VAL A 81 -1.82 6.40 18.50
C VAL A 81 -3.28 6.43 18.11
N LEU A 82 -3.58 6.01 16.89
CA LEU A 82 -4.93 6.06 16.33
C LEU A 82 -5.47 4.66 16.02
N GLU A 83 -6.77 4.48 16.17
CA GLU A 83 -7.47 3.33 15.57
C GLU A 83 -8.05 3.73 14.21
N THR A 84 -8.33 2.74 13.37
CA THR A 84 -9.10 2.93 12.14
C THR A 84 -10.34 2.03 12.14
N MET A 85 -11.27 2.31 11.23
CA MET A 85 -12.45 1.48 10.99
C MET A 85 -12.31 0.73 9.67
N MET A 86 -13.03 -0.39 9.57
CA MET A 86 -13.28 -1.05 8.29
C MET A 86 -14.03 -0.11 7.35
N ALA A 87 -13.92 -0.40 6.06
CA ALA A 87 -14.61 0.33 5.00
C ALA A 87 -16.07 0.63 5.34
N SER A 88 -16.50 1.84 4.96
CA SER A 88 -17.85 2.37 5.14
C SER A 88 -18.33 2.38 6.60
N LEU A 89 -17.47 2.82 7.52
CA LEU A 89 -17.73 2.96 8.96
C LEU A 89 -18.11 1.63 9.60
N ASN A 90 -17.27 0.61 9.41
CA ASN A 90 -17.51 -0.75 9.91
C ASN A 90 -18.76 -1.44 9.34
N GLN A 91 -19.23 -1.05 8.14
CA GLN A 91 -20.31 -1.78 7.47
C GLN A 91 -19.82 -2.97 6.64
N VAL A 92 -18.51 -3.04 6.37
CA VAL A 92 -17.87 -4.21 5.76
C VAL A 92 -17.12 -5.00 6.82
N LEU A 93 -17.83 -5.89 7.52
CA LEU A 93 -17.28 -6.76 8.56
C LEU A 93 -17.42 -8.23 8.14
N PRO A 94 -16.72 -9.18 8.79
CA PRO A 94 -16.96 -10.60 8.59
C PRO A 94 -18.45 -10.96 8.62
N GLY A 95 -18.96 -11.47 7.50
CA GLY A 95 -20.36 -11.82 7.31
C GLY A 95 -21.17 -10.83 6.46
N SER A 96 -20.63 -9.66 6.12
CA SER A 96 -21.27 -8.73 5.17
C SER A 96 -21.43 -9.38 3.79
N SER A 97 -22.63 -9.30 3.20
CA SER A 97 -22.87 -9.88 1.87
C SER A 97 -22.32 -8.98 0.77
N ILE A 98 -22.05 -9.54 -0.42
CA ILE A 98 -21.61 -8.75 -1.56
C ILE A 98 -22.69 -7.77 -2.04
N GLU A 99 -23.96 -8.10 -1.85
CA GLU A 99 -25.10 -7.22 -2.14
C GLU A 99 -25.09 -6.00 -1.22
N ALA A 100 -24.80 -6.19 0.08
CA ALA A 100 -24.68 -5.09 1.03
C ALA A 100 -23.51 -4.16 0.66
N ILE A 101 -22.34 -4.72 0.34
CA ILE A 101 -21.16 -3.95 -0.09
C ILE A 101 -21.46 -3.20 -1.40
N THR A 102 -22.14 -3.85 -2.35
CA THR A 102 -22.57 -3.21 -3.61
C THR A 102 -23.53 -2.06 -3.35
N LYS A 103 -24.49 -2.23 -2.44
CA LYS A 103 -25.45 -1.18 -2.06
C LYS A 103 -24.74 0.05 -1.48
N LEU A 104 -23.74 -0.14 -0.61
CA LEU A 104 -22.93 0.97 -0.09
C LEU A 104 -22.23 1.76 -1.19
N ARG A 105 -21.83 1.11 -2.28
CA ARG A 105 -21.22 1.79 -3.42
C ARG A 105 -22.24 2.56 -4.27
N VAL A 106 -23.42 1.98 -4.49
CA VAL A 106 -24.44 2.55 -5.39
C VAL A 106 -25.22 3.68 -4.73
N ASP A 107 -25.59 3.54 -3.46
CA ASP A 107 -26.43 4.51 -2.74
C ASP A 107 -25.69 5.82 -2.42
N PHE A 108 -24.37 5.82 -2.45
CA PHE A 108 -23.53 6.96 -2.07
C PHE A 108 -22.57 7.36 -3.21
N PRO A 109 -23.09 7.85 -4.36
CA PRO A 109 -22.27 8.17 -5.52
C PRO A 109 -21.24 9.27 -5.20
N GLY A 110 -20.05 9.15 -5.79
CA GLY A 110 -18.92 10.08 -5.60
C GLY A 110 -18.14 9.90 -4.29
N ARG A 111 -18.75 9.30 -3.27
CA ARG A 111 -18.10 9.00 -1.99
C ARG A 111 -17.13 7.82 -2.15
N GLY A 112 -15.95 7.91 -1.52
CA GLY A 112 -15.04 6.76 -1.43
C GLY A 112 -15.53 5.72 -0.41
N PRO A 113 -15.15 4.43 -0.54
CA PRO A 113 -15.55 3.42 0.43
C PRO A 113 -14.80 3.56 1.77
N HIS A 114 -13.78 4.42 1.83
CA HIS A 114 -12.82 4.50 2.92
C HIS A 114 -13.38 5.17 4.18
N SER A 115 -13.02 4.62 5.33
CA SER A 115 -13.16 5.27 6.63
C SER A 115 -11.83 5.86 7.05
N ILE A 116 -11.79 7.17 7.29
CA ILE A 116 -10.57 7.91 7.59
C ILE A 116 -10.67 8.56 8.97
N THR A 117 -9.69 8.30 9.82
CA THR A 117 -9.54 8.89 11.16
C THR A 117 -8.80 10.23 11.04
N GLY A 118 -9.34 11.29 11.64
CA GLY A 118 -8.79 12.66 11.57
C GLY A 118 -9.85 13.73 11.22
N PRO A 119 -9.44 14.97 10.90
CA PRO A 119 -8.06 15.41 10.72
C PRO A 119 -7.31 15.66 12.03
N ILE A 120 -6.00 15.47 11.98
CA ILE A 120 -5.04 15.87 13.01
C ILE A 120 -4.41 17.19 12.58
N PHE A 121 -4.55 18.23 13.40
CA PHE A 121 -3.90 19.53 13.17
C PHE A 121 -2.54 19.54 13.84
N VAL A 122 -1.49 19.86 13.08
CA VAL A 122 -0.09 19.90 13.55
C VAL A 122 0.34 21.35 13.76
N GLU A 123 0.50 21.77 15.00
CA GLU A 123 0.85 23.15 15.35
C GLU A 123 2.15 23.60 14.66
N GLY A 124 2.08 24.76 13.98
CA GLY A 124 3.22 25.39 13.31
C GLY A 124 3.57 24.84 11.92
N ALA A 125 2.81 23.86 11.41
CA ALA A 125 2.89 23.42 10.02
C ALA A 125 2.20 24.44 9.10
N MET A 126 2.93 24.98 8.12
CA MET A 126 2.44 25.99 7.18
C MET A 126 2.62 25.52 5.72
N PRO A 127 1.85 26.07 4.77
CA PRO A 127 2.07 25.78 3.35
C PRO A 127 3.53 25.94 2.92
N GLY A 128 4.07 24.93 2.24
CA GLY A 128 5.49 24.87 1.83
C GLY A 128 6.42 24.15 2.83
N ASP A 129 5.93 23.80 4.01
CA ASP A 129 6.58 22.85 4.91
C ASP A 129 6.30 21.39 4.47
N VAL A 130 6.90 20.44 5.16
CA VAL A 130 6.66 19.00 5.00
C VAL A 130 6.37 18.38 6.36
N LEU A 131 5.37 17.51 6.44
CA LEU A 131 5.24 16.58 7.57
C LEU A 131 6.12 15.37 7.34
N LYS A 132 7.05 15.11 8.25
CA LYS A 132 7.78 13.86 8.36
C LYS A 132 7.04 12.96 9.34
N ILE A 133 6.43 11.88 8.84
CA ILE A 133 5.55 11.01 9.60
C ILE A 133 6.18 9.62 9.68
N LYS A 134 6.69 9.25 10.84
CA LYS A 134 7.27 7.94 11.11
C LYS A 134 6.20 6.97 11.59
N ILE A 135 6.02 5.86 10.89
CA ILE A 135 5.15 4.75 11.31
C ILE A 135 5.92 3.90 12.30
N ASN A 136 5.66 4.07 13.59
CA ASN A 136 6.34 3.34 14.66
C ASN A 136 5.81 1.92 14.81
N ARG A 137 4.50 1.73 14.67
CA ARG A 137 3.84 0.43 14.88
C ARG A 137 2.51 0.37 14.13
N ILE A 138 2.21 -0.83 13.61
CA ILE A 138 0.91 -1.16 13.03
C ILE A 138 0.43 -2.47 13.65
N VAL A 139 -0.80 -2.48 14.19
CA VAL A 139 -1.47 -3.70 14.65
C VAL A 139 -2.84 -3.80 13.97
N PRO A 140 -2.98 -4.62 12.92
CA PRO A 140 -4.26 -4.86 12.29
C PRO A 140 -5.21 -5.61 13.22
N ARG A 141 -6.50 -5.39 13.05
CA ARG A 141 -7.53 -6.26 13.64
C ARG A 141 -7.41 -7.64 13.00
N SER A 142 -7.86 -8.68 13.69
CA SER A 142 -7.67 -10.08 13.29
C SER A 142 -8.59 -10.54 12.16
N TYR A 143 -9.11 -9.62 11.35
CA TYR A 143 -10.02 -9.92 10.26
C TYR A 143 -9.84 -8.93 9.11
N GLY A 144 -10.30 -9.32 7.92
CA GLY A 144 -10.38 -8.43 6.78
C GLY A 144 -11.28 -8.96 5.68
N ALA A 145 -11.41 -8.21 4.58
CA ALA A 145 -12.20 -8.60 3.43
C ALA A 145 -11.54 -8.16 2.12
N ASN A 146 -11.73 -8.94 1.06
CA ASN A 146 -11.44 -8.55 -0.31
C ASN A 146 -12.73 -8.73 -1.12
N TRP A 147 -13.04 -7.84 -2.04
CA TRP A 147 -14.23 -7.97 -2.86
C TRP A 147 -14.03 -7.57 -4.31
N ASN A 148 -14.84 -8.20 -5.17
CA ASN A 148 -15.05 -7.82 -6.55
C ASN A 148 -16.50 -7.36 -6.69
N LEU A 149 -16.70 -6.13 -7.18
CA LEU A 149 -18.03 -5.58 -7.39
C LEU A 149 -18.62 -6.03 -8.74
N PRO A 150 -19.96 -5.97 -8.91
CA PRO A 150 -20.61 -6.27 -10.17
C PRO A 150 -20.00 -5.51 -11.36
N GLY A 151 -19.77 -6.19 -12.49
CA GLY A 151 -19.09 -5.61 -13.65
C GLY A 151 -19.80 -4.39 -14.28
N ASN A 152 -21.11 -4.27 -14.11
CA ASN A 152 -21.87 -3.09 -14.56
C ASN A 152 -21.47 -1.80 -13.81
N LEU A 153 -20.80 -1.88 -12.66
CA LEU A 153 -20.25 -0.71 -11.95
C LEU A 153 -18.93 -0.20 -12.55
N LYS A 154 -18.29 -0.97 -13.45
CA LYS A 154 -17.04 -0.59 -14.14
C LYS A 154 -15.88 -0.25 -13.19
N LEU A 155 -15.72 -1.06 -12.13
CA LEU A 155 -14.66 -0.92 -11.12
C LEU A 155 -13.69 -2.11 -11.16
N GLY A 156 -12.45 -1.88 -10.73
CA GLY A 156 -11.33 -2.80 -10.94
C GLY A 156 -10.72 -2.66 -12.34
N GLN A 157 -9.63 -3.38 -12.61
CA GLN A 157 -8.91 -3.28 -13.87
C GLN A 157 -9.67 -3.93 -15.05
N PHE A 158 -10.41 -5.01 -14.79
CA PHE A 158 -11.06 -5.83 -15.84
C PHE A 158 -12.56 -6.06 -15.59
N PRO A 159 -13.38 -5.01 -15.42
CA PRO A 159 -14.79 -5.15 -15.03
C PRO A 159 -15.64 -5.93 -16.03
N ASP A 160 -15.26 -5.94 -17.31
CA ASP A 160 -15.99 -6.64 -18.37
C ASP A 160 -15.67 -8.14 -18.44
N LYS A 161 -14.55 -8.57 -17.85
CA LYS A 161 -14.14 -9.98 -17.80
C LYS A 161 -14.53 -10.64 -16.48
N PHE A 162 -14.52 -9.89 -15.38
CA PHE A 162 -14.89 -10.37 -14.04
C PHE A 162 -16.19 -9.69 -13.59
N THR A 163 -17.28 -10.04 -14.25
CA THR A 163 -18.60 -9.43 -14.01
C THR A 163 -19.28 -9.95 -12.73
N GLN A 164 -18.87 -11.12 -12.26
CA GLN A 164 -19.41 -11.76 -11.06
C GLN A 164 -18.99 -10.99 -9.80
N ALA A 165 -19.96 -10.67 -8.94
CA ALA A 165 -19.69 -10.10 -7.64
C ALA A 165 -19.21 -11.19 -6.65
N GLN A 166 -18.20 -10.88 -5.84
CA GLN A 166 -17.68 -11.80 -4.81
C GLN A 166 -17.16 -10.99 -3.62
N VAL A 167 -17.35 -11.52 -2.41
CA VAL A 167 -16.63 -11.08 -1.22
C VAL A 167 -15.96 -12.30 -0.57
N LYS A 168 -14.70 -12.14 -0.18
CA LYS A 168 -13.97 -13.08 0.68
C LYS A 168 -13.68 -12.41 2.00
N HIS A 169 -14.00 -13.09 3.09
CA HIS A 169 -13.62 -12.67 4.43
C HIS A 169 -12.43 -13.48 4.89
N PHE A 170 -11.51 -12.83 5.59
CA PHE A 170 -10.27 -13.39 6.07
C PHE A 170 -10.22 -13.29 7.58
N TYR A 171 -9.72 -14.34 8.23
CA TYR A 171 -9.31 -14.32 9.62
C TYR A 171 -7.79 -14.35 9.66
N LEU A 172 -7.18 -13.29 10.21
CA LEU A 172 -5.75 -13.09 10.15
C LEU A 172 -5.08 -13.81 11.32
N ASP A 173 -4.17 -14.74 11.03
CA ASP A 173 -3.28 -15.31 12.04
C ASP A 173 -2.11 -14.35 12.26
N LEU A 174 -2.32 -13.39 13.19
CA LEU A 174 -1.32 -12.40 13.54
C LEU A 174 -0.10 -13.01 14.25
N GLY A 175 -0.24 -14.20 14.83
CA GLY A 175 0.88 -14.92 15.46
C GLY A 175 1.84 -15.49 14.41
N ARG A 176 1.30 -16.03 13.31
CA ARG A 176 2.09 -16.51 12.16
C ARG A 176 2.45 -15.40 11.17
N GLY A 177 1.72 -14.29 11.19
CA GLY A 177 1.81 -13.25 10.15
C GLY A 177 1.30 -13.74 8.80
N MET A 178 0.26 -14.59 8.82
CA MET A 178 -0.29 -15.25 7.63
C MET A 178 -1.81 -15.24 7.65
N THR A 179 -2.43 -15.38 6.48
CA THR A 179 -3.86 -15.64 6.34
C THR A 179 -4.10 -16.66 5.23
N GLU A 180 -5.09 -17.54 5.40
CA GLU A 180 -5.47 -18.49 4.36
C GLU A 180 -6.35 -17.80 3.33
N PHE A 181 -5.94 -17.84 2.05
CA PHE A 181 -6.75 -17.33 0.94
C PHE A 181 -7.77 -18.36 0.46
N LEU A 182 -7.28 -19.60 0.30
CA LEU A 182 -8.03 -20.80 -0.03
C LEU A 182 -7.26 -21.99 0.56
N PRO A 183 -7.88 -23.17 0.74
CA PRO A 183 -7.19 -24.35 1.26
C PRO A 183 -5.85 -24.63 0.55
N GLY A 184 -4.75 -24.51 1.29
CA GLY A 184 -3.39 -24.72 0.76
C GLY A 184 -2.76 -23.52 0.04
N ILE A 185 -3.39 -22.34 0.12
CA ILE A 185 -2.86 -21.07 -0.37
C ILE A 185 -2.84 -20.06 0.79
N GLU A 186 -1.64 -19.65 1.20
CA GLU A 186 -1.45 -18.69 2.29
C GLU A 186 -0.85 -17.39 1.76
N LEU A 187 -1.32 -16.28 2.31
CA LEU A 187 -0.83 -14.93 2.03
C LEU A 187 -0.12 -14.36 3.25
N PRO A 188 1.05 -13.71 3.09
CA PRO A 188 1.69 -12.99 4.18
C PRO A 188 0.86 -11.78 4.58
N VAL A 189 0.67 -11.60 5.89
CA VAL A 189 0.06 -10.40 6.46
C VAL A 189 1.17 -9.36 6.65
N ARG A 190 1.14 -8.32 5.82
CA ARG A 190 2.10 -7.20 5.82
C ARG A 190 1.30 -5.89 5.82
N PRO A 191 0.85 -5.43 7.01
CA PRO A 191 -0.14 -4.37 7.09
C PRO A 191 0.47 -3.00 6.83
N PHE A 192 -0.30 -2.14 6.17
CA PHE A 192 0.05 -0.75 5.87
C PHE A 192 -1.23 0.08 5.65
N PRO A 193 -1.21 1.40 5.89
CA PRO A 193 -2.33 2.27 5.54
C PRO A 193 -2.34 2.54 4.03
N GLY A 194 -3.42 2.18 3.34
CA GLY A 194 -3.69 2.62 1.96
C GLY A 194 -3.86 4.14 1.90
N ILE A 195 -4.53 4.71 2.92
CA ILE A 195 -4.64 6.16 3.11
C ILE A 195 -3.72 6.69 4.21
N ILE A 196 -2.82 7.57 3.79
CA ILE A 196 -2.20 8.59 4.66
C ILE A 196 -2.07 9.88 3.85
N GLY A 197 -2.67 10.96 4.33
CA GLY A 197 -2.74 12.19 3.53
C GLY A 197 -3.07 13.44 4.34
N VAL A 198 -2.68 14.59 3.79
CA VAL A 198 -2.97 15.91 4.35
C VAL A 198 -4.07 16.61 3.56
N ALA A 199 -4.55 17.75 4.03
CA ALA A 199 -5.53 18.53 3.29
C ALA A 199 -4.92 19.11 2.01
N ARG A 200 -5.77 19.23 1.00
CA ARG A 200 -5.47 19.92 -0.24
C ARG A 200 -5.45 21.43 -0.03
N ALA A 201 -4.72 22.12 -0.91
CA ALA A 201 -4.70 23.59 -0.96
C ALA A 201 -6.08 24.15 -1.32
N GLU A 202 -6.78 23.48 -2.23
CA GLU A 202 -8.11 23.89 -2.67
C GLU A 202 -9.16 23.59 -1.59
N SER A 203 -9.99 24.57 -1.27
CA SER A 203 -11.11 24.40 -0.35
C SER A 203 -12.21 23.53 -0.94
N GLY A 204 -12.71 22.60 -0.13
CA GLY A 204 -13.88 21.81 -0.47
C GLY A 204 -13.84 20.37 0.00
N GLN A 205 -14.86 19.63 -0.45
CA GLN A 205 -15.04 18.22 -0.19
C GLN A 205 -14.56 17.41 -1.40
N TYR A 206 -13.63 16.49 -1.18
CA TYR A 206 -13.03 15.66 -2.22
C TYR A 206 -13.14 14.19 -1.88
N SER A 207 -13.45 13.36 -2.88
CA SER A 207 -13.51 11.91 -2.70
C SER A 207 -12.18 11.40 -2.15
N THR A 208 -12.23 10.42 -1.25
CA THR A 208 -11.04 9.73 -0.74
C THR A 208 -10.44 8.74 -1.75
N VAL A 209 -11.06 8.54 -2.91
CA VAL A 209 -10.59 7.58 -3.93
C VAL A 209 -9.28 8.02 -4.61
N PRO A 210 -9.19 9.19 -5.26
CA PRO A 210 -7.96 9.53 -5.96
C PRO A 210 -6.84 9.91 -4.97
N PRO A 211 -5.61 9.38 -5.13
CA PRO A 211 -4.41 9.94 -4.53
C PRO A 211 -3.97 11.25 -5.22
N GLY A 212 -3.02 11.95 -4.61
CA GLY A 212 -2.37 13.11 -5.21
C GLY A 212 -1.13 13.57 -4.44
N ALA A 213 -0.70 14.80 -4.70
CA ALA A 213 0.45 15.41 -4.01
C ALA A 213 0.25 15.51 -2.48
N TYR A 214 -1.00 15.48 -2.03
CA TYR A 214 -1.38 15.43 -0.63
C TYR A 214 -1.28 14.05 0.02
N GLY A 215 -0.80 13.04 -0.71
CA GLY A 215 -0.90 11.64 -0.30
C GLY A 215 -2.30 11.12 -0.64
N GLY A 216 -3.05 10.71 0.39
CA GLY A 216 -4.37 10.12 0.21
C GLY A 216 -4.26 8.63 -0.07
N ASN A 217 -5.04 8.12 -1.02
CA ASN A 217 -5.15 6.68 -1.37
C ASN A 217 -3.94 6.19 -2.17
N LEU A 218 -2.79 6.16 -1.51
CA LEU A 218 -1.51 5.85 -2.16
C LEU A 218 -1.41 4.37 -2.50
N ASP A 219 -1.98 3.48 -1.66
CA ASP A 219 -1.95 2.03 -1.84
C ASP A 219 -0.54 1.50 -2.10
N CYS A 220 0.42 2.12 -1.40
CA CYS A 220 1.82 1.77 -1.46
C CYS A 220 2.15 0.81 -0.33
N ARG A 221 2.20 -0.49 -0.64
CA ARG A 221 2.50 -1.57 0.31
C ARG A 221 3.85 -1.47 1.04
N GLU A 222 4.68 -0.50 0.68
CA GLU A 222 5.93 -0.19 1.37
C GLU A 222 5.73 0.70 2.60
N LEU A 223 4.54 1.27 2.85
CA LEU A 223 4.17 2.07 4.04
C LEU A 223 3.98 1.22 5.31
N VAL A 224 4.92 0.32 5.58
CA VAL A 224 4.86 -0.59 6.72
C VAL A 224 5.44 0.02 7.99
N GLN A 225 5.30 -0.69 9.11
CA GLN A 225 6.01 -0.37 10.34
C GLN A 225 7.51 -0.13 10.09
N GLY A 226 8.04 0.95 10.66
CA GLY A 226 9.44 1.38 10.55
C GLY A 226 9.73 2.29 9.36
N THR A 227 8.73 2.60 8.53
CA THR A 227 8.87 3.55 7.43
C THR A 227 8.47 4.96 7.83
N THR A 228 9.00 5.94 7.09
CA THR A 228 8.68 7.35 7.23
C THR A 228 8.12 7.86 5.90
N ILE A 229 6.96 8.53 5.93
CA ILE A 229 6.45 9.27 4.77
C ILE A 229 6.64 10.77 5.00
N TYR A 230 7.01 11.46 3.93
CA TYR A 230 7.17 12.91 3.87
C TYR A 230 6.03 13.47 3.01
N LEU A 231 5.12 14.22 3.62
CA LEU A 231 3.95 14.81 2.97
C LEU A 231 4.09 16.34 2.87
N PRO A 232 3.99 16.95 1.68
CA PRO A 232 4.00 18.40 1.54
C PRO A 232 2.75 19.02 2.17
N VAL A 233 2.93 20.12 2.89
CA VAL A 233 1.85 20.85 3.57
C VAL A 233 1.26 21.91 2.65
N PHE A 234 -0.07 21.94 2.55
CA PHE A 234 -0.80 22.85 1.68
C PHE A 234 -1.70 23.85 2.41
N VAL A 235 -2.03 23.59 3.67
CA VAL A 235 -2.89 24.44 4.52
C VAL A 235 -2.29 24.54 5.92
N ASP A 236 -2.71 25.54 6.69
CA ASP A 236 -2.33 25.68 8.09
C ASP A 236 -2.69 24.43 8.89
N GLY A 237 -1.73 23.95 9.69
CA GLY A 237 -1.84 22.73 10.48
C GLY A 237 -1.86 21.43 9.68
N ALA A 238 -1.70 21.49 8.35
CA ALA A 238 -1.73 20.39 7.39
C ALA A 238 -3.04 19.59 7.30
N LEU A 239 -3.72 19.32 8.41
CA LEU A 239 -4.88 18.43 8.55
C LEU A 239 -4.54 17.01 8.04
N LEU A 240 -3.92 16.19 8.89
CA LEU A 240 -3.51 14.83 8.56
C LEU A 240 -4.65 13.82 8.82
N TRP A 241 -4.91 12.93 7.86
CA TRP A 241 -5.79 11.77 7.98
C TRP A 241 -5.05 10.47 7.71
N SER A 242 -5.56 9.38 8.28
CA SER A 242 -5.19 8.03 7.88
C SER A 242 -6.39 7.08 7.98
N GLY A 243 -6.41 6.06 7.14
CA GLY A 243 -7.50 5.09 7.04
C GLY A 243 -7.17 4.05 6.00
N ASP A 244 -8.22 3.41 5.47
CA ASP A 244 -8.10 2.40 4.41
C ASP A 244 -7.01 1.36 4.71
N SER A 245 -7.19 0.68 5.83
CA SER A 245 -6.15 -0.15 6.39
C SER A 245 -6.07 -1.47 5.63
N HIS A 246 -4.89 -1.85 5.15
CA HIS A 246 -4.72 -3.10 4.41
C HIS A 246 -3.92 -4.11 5.24
N ALA A 247 -4.32 -5.37 5.19
CA ALA A 247 -3.58 -6.49 5.79
C ALA A 247 -2.59 -7.12 4.80
N ALA A 248 -2.91 -7.11 3.51
CA ALA A 248 -2.05 -7.56 2.42
C ALA A 248 -2.51 -6.96 1.09
N GLN A 249 -1.56 -6.56 0.25
CA GLN A 249 -1.81 -6.05 -1.10
C GLN A 249 -0.65 -6.40 -2.04
N GLY A 250 -0.98 -6.73 -3.28
CA GLY A 250 -0.05 -6.80 -4.38
C GLY A 250 0.26 -5.40 -4.94
N ASN A 251 1.38 -5.27 -5.63
CA ASN A 251 1.62 -4.13 -6.50
C ASN A 251 0.65 -4.24 -7.70
N GLY A 252 -0.17 -3.23 -7.92
CA GLY A 252 -1.16 -3.11 -8.99
C GLY A 252 -2.60 -3.06 -8.49
N GLU A 253 -2.91 -3.69 -7.35
CA GLU A 253 -4.24 -3.70 -6.71
C GLU A 253 -5.40 -3.95 -7.70
N ILE A 254 -5.20 -4.92 -8.58
CA ILE A 254 -5.92 -4.96 -9.85
C ILE A 254 -7.42 -5.25 -9.71
N ASN A 255 -7.85 -5.93 -8.65
CA ASN A 255 -9.27 -6.29 -8.46
C ASN A 255 -10.11 -5.21 -7.76
N LEU A 256 -9.53 -4.02 -7.53
CA LEU A 256 -10.09 -2.87 -6.80
C LEU A 256 -9.70 -2.80 -5.33
N THR A 257 -9.49 -3.94 -4.66
CA THR A 257 -9.27 -3.95 -3.21
C THR A 257 -8.08 -4.81 -2.81
N ALA A 258 -7.53 -4.48 -1.66
CA ALA A 258 -6.58 -5.27 -0.90
C ALA A 258 -7.31 -6.34 -0.06
N ILE A 259 -6.63 -6.90 0.95
CA ILE A 259 -7.33 -7.41 2.14
C ILE A 259 -7.60 -6.20 3.04
N GLU A 260 -8.75 -5.58 2.86
CA GLU A 260 -9.22 -4.47 3.66
C GLU A 260 -9.40 -4.91 5.10
N THR A 261 -8.85 -4.15 6.03
CA THR A 261 -8.91 -4.38 7.47
C THR A 261 -9.15 -3.06 8.21
N ALA A 262 -9.01 -3.10 9.53
CA ALA A 262 -8.92 -1.95 10.39
C ALA A 262 -7.70 -2.12 11.28
N PHE A 263 -7.16 -1.02 11.81
CA PHE A 263 -6.05 -1.02 12.74
C PHE A 263 -6.58 -0.81 14.15
N SER A 264 -6.24 -1.73 15.05
CA SER A 264 -6.37 -1.53 16.50
C SER A 264 -5.27 -0.63 17.06
N GLU A 265 -4.19 -0.46 16.29
CA GLU A 265 -3.14 0.51 16.58
C GLU A 265 -2.45 0.92 15.28
N LEU A 266 -2.49 2.22 14.96
CA LEU A 266 -1.53 2.88 14.07
C LEU A 266 -0.81 3.94 14.91
N ASN A 267 0.45 3.68 15.21
CA ASN A 267 1.29 4.56 16.02
C ASN A 267 2.22 5.36 15.10
N ILE A 268 2.05 6.67 15.05
CA ILE A 268 2.82 7.57 14.19
C ILE A 268 3.45 8.71 14.99
N THR A 269 4.70 9.07 14.69
CA THR A 269 5.32 10.31 15.19
C THR A 269 5.39 11.33 14.06
N VAL A 270 4.97 12.56 14.34
CA VAL A 270 4.81 13.61 13.32
C VAL A 270 5.72 14.80 13.62
N GLU A 271 6.66 15.09 12.73
CA GLU A 271 7.56 16.24 12.82
C GLU A 271 7.29 17.23 11.68
N VAL A 272 7.38 18.53 11.94
CA VAL A 272 7.29 19.58 10.92
C VAL A 272 8.69 19.93 10.42
N MET A 273 8.94 19.69 9.15
CA MET A 273 10.16 20.10 8.46
C MET A 273 9.94 21.42 7.74
N LYS A 274 10.63 22.47 8.21
CA LYS A 274 10.44 23.84 7.69
C LYS A 274 11.13 24.04 6.35
N LYS A 275 10.43 24.70 5.41
CA LYS A 275 11.00 25.19 4.14
C LYS A 275 11.71 24.12 3.29
N MET A 276 11.14 22.93 3.22
CA MET A 276 11.65 21.81 2.40
C MET A 276 10.58 21.40 1.38
N PRO A 277 10.30 22.22 0.35
CA PRO A 277 9.15 21.97 -0.52
C PRO A 277 9.32 20.65 -1.29
N LEU A 278 8.32 19.78 -1.18
CA LEU A 278 8.16 18.60 -2.01
C LEU A 278 6.97 18.82 -2.96
N SER A 279 7.14 18.40 -4.21
CA SER A 279 6.07 18.37 -5.21
C SER A 279 5.15 17.17 -5.01
N PHE A 280 5.68 16.07 -4.47
CA PHE A 280 4.97 14.81 -4.28
C PHE A 280 5.49 14.08 -3.03
N PRO A 281 4.71 13.17 -2.42
CA PRO A 281 5.18 12.37 -1.29
C PRO A 281 6.48 11.62 -1.58
N ARG A 282 7.30 11.49 -0.54
CA ARG A 282 8.51 10.67 -0.53
C ARG A 282 8.43 9.70 0.64
N ILE A 283 8.88 8.46 0.45
CA ILE A 283 8.91 7.46 1.52
C ILE A 283 10.36 7.07 1.80
N GLU A 284 10.64 6.77 3.06
CA GLU A 284 11.91 6.27 3.54
C GLU A 284 11.66 4.97 4.31
N THR A 285 12.23 3.87 3.82
CA THR A 285 12.31 2.61 4.59
C THR A 285 13.68 2.52 5.25
N PRO A 286 13.94 1.53 6.14
CA PRO A 286 15.28 1.36 6.70
C PRO A 286 16.38 1.21 5.63
N THR A 287 16.04 0.65 4.47
CA THR A 287 17.01 0.28 3.42
C THR A 287 16.91 1.12 2.15
N HIS A 288 15.77 1.78 1.89
CA HIS A 288 15.53 2.49 0.62
C HIS A 288 14.95 3.88 0.83
N TRP A 289 15.27 4.77 -0.10
CA TRP A 289 14.42 5.91 -0.43
C TRP A 289 13.40 5.50 -1.48
N ILE A 290 12.22 6.08 -1.45
CA ILE A 290 11.15 5.80 -2.41
C ILE A 290 10.57 7.11 -2.93
N THR A 291 10.63 7.27 -4.25
CA THR A 291 9.96 8.34 -5.00
C THR A 291 8.70 7.79 -5.65
N MET A 292 7.77 8.67 -6.01
CA MET A 292 6.45 8.27 -6.48
C MET A 292 5.99 9.14 -7.66
N GLY A 293 5.14 8.57 -8.51
CA GLY A 293 4.54 9.26 -9.65
C GLY A 293 3.10 8.79 -9.87
N TYR A 294 2.17 9.74 -9.88
CA TYR A 294 0.74 9.47 -10.04
C TYR A 294 0.12 10.34 -11.13
N ASP A 295 -0.69 9.72 -11.98
CA ASP A 295 -1.48 10.38 -13.02
C ASP A 295 -2.67 9.51 -13.45
N ARG A 296 -3.68 10.08 -14.10
CA ARG A 296 -4.79 9.29 -14.67
C ARG A 296 -4.34 8.38 -15.81
N ASP A 297 -3.24 8.75 -16.49
CA ASP A 297 -2.57 7.96 -17.52
C ASP A 297 -1.31 7.31 -16.95
N LEU A 298 -1.20 5.97 -17.03
CA LEU A 298 -0.06 5.25 -16.46
C LEU A 298 1.28 5.63 -17.13
N ASN A 299 1.29 6.04 -18.40
CA ASN A 299 2.50 6.53 -19.07
C ASN A 299 2.99 7.80 -18.39
N LYS A 300 2.08 8.75 -18.15
CA LYS A 300 2.40 9.99 -17.44
C LYS A 300 2.76 9.76 -15.99
N ALA A 301 2.16 8.77 -15.33
CA ALA A 301 2.54 8.37 -13.97
C ALA A 301 4.01 7.89 -13.93
N ILE A 302 4.42 7.07 -14.90
CA ILE A 302 5.80 6.61 -15.07
C ILE A 302 6.76 7.77 -15.41
N ASP A 303 6.35 8.69 -16.27
CA ASP A 303 7.17 9.87 -16.62
C ASP A 303 7.40 10.76 -15.38
N LYS A 304 6.35 11.04 -14.62
CA LYS A 304 6.45 11.77 -13.34
C LYS A 304 7.32 11.03 -12.33
N LEU A 305 7.21 9.70 -12.26
CA LEU A 305 8.08 8.90 -11.40
C LEU A 305 9.55 9.07 -11.80
N GLU A 306 9.87 9.03 -13.09
CA GLU A 306 11.23 9.27 -13.57
C GLU A 306 11.71 10.67 -13.21
N GLU A 307 10.89 11.70 -13.42
CA GLU A 307 11.21 13.09 -13.08
C GLU A 307 11.50 13.28 -11.59
N GLU A 308 10.61 12.80 -10.71
CA GLU A 308 10.78 12.89 -9.25
C GLU A 308 12.01 12.09 -8.78
N THR A 309 12.26 10.92 -9.39
CA THR A 309 13.42 10.08 -9.07
C THR A 309 14.72 10.75 -9.50
N VAL A 310 14.79 11.26 -10.72
CA VAL A 310 15.97 11.95 -11.26
C VAL A 310 16.27 13.21 -10.45
N LYS A 311 15.24 14.02 -10.14
CA LYS A 311 15.39 15.20 -9.28
C LYS A 311 15.96 14.82 -7.92
N PHE A 312 15.34 13.85 -7.23
CA PHE A 312 15.78 13.42 -5.91
C PHE A 312 17.21 12.87 -5.93
N VAL A 313 17.56 12.00 -6.88
CA VAL A 313 18.91 11.43 -6.97
C VAL A 313 19.94 12.51 -7.29
N SER A 314 19.61 13.47 -8.15
CA SER A 314 20.50 14.60 -8.47
C SER A 314 20.81 15.40 -7.22
N GLU A 315 19.80 15.70 -6.39
CA GLU A 315 19.96 16.43 -5.13
C GLU A 315 20.73 15.59 -4.07
N TRP A 316 20.32 14.33 -3.88
CA TRP A 316 20.83 13.45 -2.84
C TRP A 316 22.28 12.99 -3.09
N LYS A 317 22.60 12.64 -4.34
CA LYS A 317 23.92 12.13 -4.74
C LYS A 317 24.81 13.20 -5.38
N ARG A 318 24.30 14.42 -5.60
CA ARG A 318 24.98 15.51 -6.31
C ARG A 318 25.43 15.10 -7.72
N LEU A 319 24.54 14.41 -8.43
CA LEU A 319 24.75 13.92 -9.79
C LEU A 319 24.07 14.85 -10.80
N SER A 320 24.59 14.90 -12.02
CA SER A 320 23.85 15.50 -13.14
C SER A 320 22.57 14.71 -13.44
N SER A 321 21.58 15.33 -14.09
CA SER A 321 20.33 14.64 -14.44
C SER A 321 20.56 13.38 -15.29
N LYS A 322 21.60 13.38 -16.12
CA LYS A 322 22.00 12.21 -16.93
C LYS A 322 22.52 11.07 -16.04
N GLU A 323 23.40 11.37 -15.10
CA GLU A 323 23.96 10.40 -14.16
C GLU A 323 22.88 9.90 -13.18
N ALA A 324 21.99 10.77 -12.72
CA ALA A 324 20.85 10.41 -11.87
C ALA A 324 19.88 9.46 -12.59
N ARG A 325 19.60 9.69 -13.88
CA ARG A 325 18.82 8.76 -14.70
C ARG A 325 19.53 7.41 -14.85
N GLN A 326 20.84 7.40 -15.08
CA GLN A 326 21.61 6.16 -15.10
C GLN A 326 21.59 5.44 -13.74
N TYR A 327 21.66 6.18 -12.64
CA TYR A 327 21.55 5.62 -11.29
C TYR A 327 20.19 4.94 -11.07
N MET A 328 19.10 5.57 -11.50
CA MET A 328 17.77 4.97 -11.47
C MET A 328 17.71 3.66 -12.27
N GLN A 329 18.32 3.61 -13.46
CA GLN A 329 18.37 2.38 -14.27
C GLN A 329 19.23 1.28 -13.64
N ASP A 330 20.32 1.67 -12.98
CA ASP A 330 21.28 0.75 -12.37
C ASP A 330 20.78 0.19 -11.04
N TYR A 331 20.05 0.98 -10.24
CA TYR A 331 19.75 0.66 -8.84
C TYR A 331 18.26 0.79 -8.46
N GLY A 332 17.44 1.38 -9.32
CA GLY A 332 16.02 1.59 -9.06
C GLY A 332 15.20 0.32 -9.22
N MET A 333 14.39 0.01 -8.21
CA MET A 333 13.35 -1.02 -8.29
C MET A 333 11.99 -0.33 -8.38
N CYS A 334 11.49 -0.15 -9.59
CA CYS A 334 10.26 0.59 -9.83
C CYS A 334 9.05 -0.34 -10.02
N HIS A 335 7.91 0.06 -9.47
CA HIS A 335 6.70 -0.75 -9.35
C HIS A 335 5.46 0.08 -9.68
N VAL A 336 4.37 -0.61 -10.01
CA VAL A 336 3.01 -0.03 -10.06
C VAL A 336 2.35 -0.30 -8.70
N ALA A 337 1.99 0.75 -7.96
CA ALA A 337 1.28 0.63 -6.68
C ALA A 337 -0.16 0.14 -6.90
N GLU A 338 -0.91 0.86 -7.74
CA GLU A 338 -2.33 0.65 -8.03
C GLU A 338 -2.69 1.18 -9.41
N VAL A 339 -3.79 0.68 -10.00
CA VAL A 339 -4.35 1.20 -11.28
C VAL A 339 -5.86 1.48 -11.22
N VAL A 340 -6.47 1.41 -10.05
CA VAL A 340 -7.93 1.31 -9.85
C VAL A 340 -8.55 2.56 -9.25
N ASN A 341 -7.74 3.52 -8.77
CA ASN A 341 -8.21 4.70 -8.02
C ASN A 341 -8.54 5.92 -8.88
N GLN A 342 -8.91 5.70 -10.15
CA GLN A 342 -9.01 6.73 -11.21
C GLN A 342 -7.65 7.34 -11.60
N VAL A 343 -6.83 7.73 -10.64
CA VAL A 343 -5.40 8.01 -10.77
C VAL A 343 -4.63 6.69 -10.63
N LYS A 344 -3.45 6.57 -11.23
CA LYS A 344 -2.62 5.36 -11.33
C LYS A 344 -1.32 5.66 -10.63
N GLY A 345 -0.88 4.76 -9.75
CA GLY A 345 0.24 4.96 -8.86
C GLY A 345 1.46 4.16 -9.26
N THR A 346 2.62 4.81 -9.23
CA THR A 346 3.91 4.16 -9.42
C THR A 346 4.91 4.65 -8.38
N TYR A 347 5.88 3.82 -8.03
CA TYR A 347 6.95 4.20 -7.11
C TYR A 347 8.27 3.52 -7.47
N CYS A 348 9.39 4.12 -7.08
CA CYS A 348 10.71 3.55 -7.30
C CYS A 348 11.54 3.54 -6.03
N MET A 349 12.03 2.35 -5.68
CA MET A 349 12.88 2.13 -4.51
C MET A 349 14.35 2.27 -4.88
N LEU A 350 15.07 3.12 -4.17
CA LEU A 350 16.49 3.42 -4.36
C LEU A 350 17.27 3.01 -3.10
N PRO A 351 18.27 2.13 -3.20
CA PRO A 351 18.99 1.62 -2.03
C PRO A 351 19.82 2.74 -1.38
N LYS A 352 19.75 2.87 -0.06
CA LYS A 352 20.52 3.88 0.71
C LYS A 352 22.00 3.54 0.76
N GLN A 353 22.29 2.26 0.88
CA GLN A 353 23.65 1.71 0.92
C GLN A 353 24.04 1.16 -0.47
N PRO A 354 25.33 1.08 -0.80
CA PRO A 354 25.78 0.46 -2.04
C PRO A 354 25.26 -0.97 -2.16
N THR A 355 24.62 -1.28 -3.29
CA THR A 355 24.19 -2.64 -3.66
C THR A 355 24.72 -2.96 -5.05
N PRO A 356 24.76 -4.25 -5.45
CA PRO A 356 24.90 -4.60 -6.85
C PRO A 356 23.83 -3.92 -7.70
N LYS A 357 24.14 -3.69 -8.98
CA LYS A 357 23.14 -3.21 -9.94
C LYS A 357 21.97 -4.19 -10.00
N VAL A 358 20.77 -3.65 -10.16
CA VAL A 358 19.55 -4.44 -10.35
C VAL A 358 19.70 -5.28 -11.61
N ALA A 359 19.53 -6.60 -11.45
CA ALA A 359 19.52 -7.51 -12.57
C ALA A 359 18.29 -7.24 -13.47
N PRO A 360 18.36 -7.52 -14.78
CA PRO A 360 17.18 -7.45 -15.64
C PRO A 360 16.01 -8.24 -15.03
N ALA A 361 14.82 -7.65 -15.07
CA ALA A 361 13.62 -8.31 -14.57
C ALA A 361 13.40 -9.63 -15.32
N ALA A 362 12.95 -10.65 -14.59
CA ALA A 362 12.70 -11.96 -15.17
C ALA A 362 11.63 -11.86 -16.27
N VAL A 363 11.85 -12.56 -17.38
CA VAL A 363 10.89 -12.69 -18.49
C VAL A 363 10.29 -14.10 -18.59
N LYS A 364 10.74 -15.00 -17.71
CA LYS A 364 10.29 -16.38 -17.56
C LYS A 364 10.24 -16.71 -16.07
N ASP A 365 9.51 -17.77 -15.74
CA ASP A 365 9.45 -18.27 -14.37
C ASP A 365 10.82 -18.42 -13.75
N THR A 366 10.91 -18.04 -12.48
CA THR A 366 12.07 -18.30 -11.65
C THR A 366 11.77 -19.45 -10.70
N ARG A 367 12.77 -19.87 -9.92
CA ARG A 367 12.57 -20.82 -8.83
C ARG A 367 11.50 -20.34 -7.85
N ASP A 368 11.40 -19.02 -7.66
CA ASP A 368 10.66 -18.42 -6.55
C ASP A 368 9.34 -17.77 -7.02
N SER A 369 9.15 -17.55 -8.33
CA SER A 369 7.96 -16.87 -8.85
C SER A 369 7.47 -17.42 -10.20
N TYR A 370 6.16 -17.37 -10.39
CA TYR A 370 5.56 -17.34 -11.73
C TYR A 370 5.75 -15.95 -12.31
N VAL A 371 6.03 -15.87 -13.62
CA VAL A 371 6.34 -14.60 -14.28
C VAL A 371 5.55 -14.46 -15.57
N THR A 372 4.94 -13.30 -15.77
CA THR A 372 4.41 -12.83 -17.06
C THR A 372 4.97 -11.45 -17.37
N THR A 373 5.07 -11.12 -18.65
CA THR A 373 5.65 -9.85 -19.10
C THR A 373 4.97 -9.38 -20.37
N ALA A 374 4.85 -8.07 -20.55
CA ALA A 374 4.34 -7.49 -21.78
C ALA A 374 5.04 -6.17 -22.16
N THR A 375 5.31 -6.11 -23.47
CA THR A 375 5.79 -5.02 -24.33
C THR A 375 4.74 -4.07 -24.91
N ASN A 376 4.58 -2.80 -24.53
CA ASN A 376 3.73 -1.90 -25.32
C ASN A 376 4.14 -0.41 -25.23
N ALA A 377 3.79 0.40 -26.24
CA ALA A 377 3.97 1.86 -26.16
C ALA A 377 3.04 2.48 -25.09
N ASP A 378 1.86 1.90 -24.88
CA ASP A 378 0.96 2.25 -23.77
C ASP A 378 1.19 1.34 -22.56
N ALA A 379 1.67 1.92 -21.46
CA ALA A 379 1.87 1.22 -20.20
C ALA A 379 0.61 0.50 -19.69
N MET A 380 -0.59 1.07 -19.86
CA MET A 380 -1.82 0.39 -19.44
C MET A 380 -2.10 -0.85 -20.29
N ALA A 381 -1.82 -0.80 -21.60
CA ALA A 381 -1.95 -1.97 -22.47
C ALA A 381 -0.95 -3.08 -22.09
N ALA A 382 0.30 -2.72 -21.77
CA ALA A 382 1.30 -3.65 -21.26
C ALA A 382 0.85 -4.27 -19.92
N MET A 383 0.40 -3.44 -18.97
CA MET A 383 -0.12 -3.89 -17.67
C MET A 383 -1.32 -4.82 -17.83
N ASN A 384 -2.29 -4.47 -18.68
CA ASN A 384 -3.47 -5.29 -18.98
C ASN A 384 -3.09 -6.67 -19.53
N SER A 385 -2.19 -6.70 -20.53
CA SER A 385 -1.75 -7.95 -21.15
C SER A 385 -1.01 -8.85 -20.16
N SER A 386 -0.04 -8.30 -19.44
CA SER A 386 0.78 -9.06 -18.49
C SER A 386 -0.07 -9.60 -17.31
N ALA A 387 -0.99 -8.79 -16.78
CA ALA A 387 -1.85 -9.18 -15.66
C ALA A 387 -2.88 -10.25 -16.07
N MET A 388 -3.55 -10.10 -17.21
CA MET A 388 -4.50 -11.10 -17.69
C MET A 388 -3.82 -12.45 -17.95
N GLN A 389 -2.63 -12.43 -18.58
CA GLN A 389 -1.83 -13.65 -18.76
C GLN A 389 -1.51 -14.32 -17.42
N MET A 390 -1.19 -13.56 -16.36
CA MET A 390 -0.95 -14.13 -15.03
C MET A 390 -2.22 -14.79 -14.48
N ILE A 391 -3.36 -14.11 -14.56
CA ILE A 391 -4.63 -14.59 -14.04
C ILE A 391 -5.05 -15.91 -14.71
N GLU A 392 -5.08 -15.93 -16.05
CA GLU A 392 -5.46 -17.12 -16.83
C GLU A 392 -4.52 -18.29 -16.57
N ARG A 393 -3.21 -18.00 -16.53
CA ARG A 393 -2.18 -19.00 -16.27
C ARG A 393 -2.30 -19.62 -14.87
N ILE A 394 -2.55 -18.81 -13.84
CA ILE A 394 -2.69 -19.30 -12.47
C ILE A 394 -3.99 -20.09 -12.32
N ALA A 395 -5.09 -19.64 -12.94
CA ALA A 395 -6.33 -20.39 -12.99
C ALA A 395 -6.10 -21.80 -13.58
N GLU A 396 -5.39 -21.89 -14.70
CA GLU A 396 -5.10 -23.18 -15.34
C GLU A 396 -4.15 -24.07 -14.54
N LEU A 397 -3.01 -23.52 -14.10
CA LEU A 397 -1.95 -24.28 -13.43
C LEU A 397 -2.37 -24.75 -12.03
N LYS A 398 -3.18 -23.95 -11.33
CA LYS A 398 -3.55 -24.17 -9.94
C LYS A 398 -4.99 -24.61 -9.76
N LYS A 399 -5.72 -24.76 -10.87
CA LYS A 399 -7.13 -25.17 -10.90
C LYS A 399 -8.00 -24.25 -10.02
N LEU A 400 -7.69 -22.96 -10.06
CA LEU A 400 -8.47 -21.93 -9.39
C LEU A 400 -9.53 -21.38 -10.34
N SER A 401 -10.63 -20.86 -9.79
CA SER A 401 -11.55 -20.07 -10.59
C SER A 401 -10.84 -18.81 -11.12
N LEU A 402 -11.34 -18.26 -12.23
CA LEU A 402 -10.80 -17.01 -12.77
C LEU A 402 -10.92 -15.85 -11.78
N ILE A 403 -12.06 -15.72 -11.09
CA ILE A 403 -12.28 -14.66 -10.11
C ILE A 403 -11.38 -14.80 -8.87
N ASP A 404 -11.13 -16.04 -8.39
CA ASP A 404 -10.16 -16.25 -7.30
C ASP A 404 -8.73 -15.95 -7.77
N SER A 405 -8.39 -16.25 -9.02
CA SER A 405 -7.07 -15.93 -9.58
C SER A 405 -6.86 -14.42 -9.73
N TYR A 406 -7.92 -13.69 -10.08
CA TYR A 406 -7.93 -12.23 -10.15
C TYR A 406 -7.78 -11.59 -8.77
N ALA A 407 -8.53 -12.06 -7.78
CA ALA A 407 -8.37 -11.64 -6.38
C ALA A 407 -6.95 -11.95 -5.88
N LEU A 408 -6.45 -13.18 -6.06
CA LEU A 408 -5.11 -13.57 -5.64
C LEU A 408 -4.02 -12.68 -6.27
N ALA A 409 -4.16 -12.33 -7.54
CA ALA A 409 -3.26 -11.40 -8.21
C ALA A 409 -3.32 -10.00 -7.59
N SER A 410 -4.51 -9.47 -7.25
CA SER A 410 -4.65 -8.20 -6.53
C SER A 410 -3.92 -8.20 -5.19
N LEU A 411 -3.95 -9.32 -4.48
CA LEU A 411 -3.44 -9.44 -3.12
C LEU A 411 -1.94 -9.77 -3.00
N ALA A 412 -1.33 -10.35 -4.05
CA ALA A 412 0.01 -10.91 -3.94
C ALA A 412 0.92 -10.71 -5.17
N MET A 413 0.40 -10.21 -6.28
CA MET A 413 1.22 -9.96 -7.46
C MET A 413 2.20 -8.82 -7.19
N ASP A 414 3.41 -8.94 -7.71
CA ASP A 414 4.43 -7.90 -7.69
C ASP A 414 4.60 -7.34 -9.09
N THR A 415 3.86 -6.27 -9.40
CA THR A 415 3.92 -5.54 -10.68
C THR A 415 5.12 -4.61 -10.72
N ARG A 416 6.11 -4.95 -11.55
CA ARG A 416 7.35 -4.20 -11.74
C ARG A 416 7.35 -3.49 -13.09
N ILE A 417 7.88 -2.28 -13.07
CA ILE A 417 8.18 -1.52 -14.28
C ILE A 417 9.55 -1.98 -14.78
N GLY A 418 9.63 -2.39 -16.04
CA GLY A 418 10.88 -2.73 -16.70
C GLY A 418 11.78 -1.52 -16.89
N ARG A 419 12.91 -1.71 -17.60
CA ARG A 419 13.77 -0.57 -17.94
C ARG A 419 12.99 0.49 -18.70
N LEU A 420 13.20 1.75 -18.31
CA LEU A 420 12.57 2.88 -18.99
C LEU A 420 13.31 3.10 -20.32
N GLU A 421 12.71 2.64 -21.40
CA GLU A 421 13.21 2.80 -22.77
C GLU A 421 12.30 3.78 -23.54
N PRO A 422 12.85 4.60 -24.45
CA PRO A 422 12.03 5.48 -25.29
C PRO A 422 11.01 4.69 -26.12
N GLY A 423 9.73 5.08 -26.05
CA GLY A 423 8.66 4.53 -26.89
C GLY A 423 8.16 3.13 -26.50
N ALA A 424 8.68 2.53 -25.44
CA ALA A 424 8.23 1.22 -24.95
C ALA A 424 8.14 1.17 -23.42
N ARG A 425 7.07 0.57 -22.93
CA ARG A 425 6.77 0.35 -21.52
C ARG A 425 6.64 -1.15 -21.29
N THR A 426 7.58 -1.69 -20.53
CA THR A 426 7.59 -3.12 -20.20
C THR A 426 7.06 -3.29 -18.79
N ILE A 427 6.07 -4.18 -18.60
CA ILE A 427 5.53 -4.52 -17.28
C ILE A 427 5.75 -6.00 -17.00
N HIS A 428 6.37 -6.29 -15.86
CA HIS A 428 6.61 -7.65 -15.37
C HIS A 428 5.72 -7.92 -14.17
N ASN A 429 4.95 -9.00 -14.23
CA ASN A 429 4.13 -9.45 -13.12
C ASN A 429 4.71 -10.72 -12.53
N LEU A 430 5.01 -10.68 -11.24
CA LEU A 430 5.57 -11.80 -10.52
C LEU A 430 4.59 -12.27 -9.45
N LEU A 431 4.27 -13.56 -9.42
CA LEU A 431 3.46 -14.14 -8.35
C LEU A 431 4.29 -15.17 -7.57
N PRO A 432 4.50 -15.01 -6.24
CA PRO A 432 5.38 -15.89 -5.47
C PRO A 432 4.89 -17.34 -5.46
N ARG A 433 5.78 -18.29 -5.72
CA ARG A 433 5.47 -19.73 -5.64
C ARG A 433 5.28 -20.21 -4.19
N SER A 434 5.79 -19.45 -3.23
CA SER A 434 5.68 -19.73 -1.79
C SER A 434 4.25 -19.63 -1.26
N LEU A 435 3.31 -19.02 -2.01
CA LEU A 435 1.91 -18.93 -1.60
C LEU A 435 1.25 -20.32 -1.50
N TRP A 436 1.71 -21.30 -2.29
CA TRP A 436 1.17 -22.66 -2.25
C TRP A 436 1.91 -23.49 -1.20
N VAL A 437 1.25 -23.71 -0.07
CA VAL A 437 1.78 -24.49 1.04
C VAL A 437 1.35 -25.96 0.92
N LYS A 438 2.22 -26.88 1.32
CA LYS A 438 1.83 -28.30 1.41
C LYS A 438 0.77 -28.40 2.51
N LYS A 439 -0.35 -29.09 2.24
CA LYS A 439 -1.30 -29.47 3.30
C LYS A 439 -0.50 -30.13 4.42
N ALA A 440 -0.60 -29.59 5.63
CA ALA A 440 -0.14 -30.30 6.81
C ALA A 440 -0.82 -31.68 6.78
N LYS A 441 -0.04 -32.75 6.91
CA LYS A 441 -0.63 -34.07 7.13
C LYS A 441 -1.34 -33.98 8.47
N SER A 442 -2.66 -33.95 8.44
CA SER A 442 -3.54 -34.04 9.61
C SER A 442 -3.34 -35.36 10.32
#